data_AF-H2ZJ94-F1
#
_entry.id   AF-H2ZJ94-F1
#
_cell.length_a   1.000
_cell.length_b   1.000
_cell.length_c   1.000
_cell.angle_alpha   90.00
_cell.angle_beta   90.00
_cell.angle_gamma   90.00
#
_symmetry.space_group_name_H-M   'P 1'
#
loop_
_entity.id
_entity.type
_entity.pdbx_description
1 polymer ?
#
loop_
_entity_poly.entity_id
_entity_poly.type
_entity_poly.pdbx_seq_one_letter_code
_entity_poly.pdbx_strand_id
1 'polypeptide(L)'
;MSVDEIVKLYEAQKHDKLTAKLKAVPLNSLVKLVKDALNSDEHDKCTNFLRALFQGWENAPDLSEVIVTVYKLCLKVLQQASAEDSFLIDLISILNHEAVRLATADLVELCSILLNMIHNAEVGEGKWLKLFTKLLEVVDLHTGVRYDKSEDPVTGAQYKHHVICEICSCTWPTDSVVHLANAFKDIKLEAEDADIVVTKLLDQLGSLESQLLPPYVYQLLGLATKCGQVETALRGILKHFMTLDEKFSDS
;
A
#
# COMPACT_ATOMS: atom_id res chain seq x y z
N MET A 1 24.02 20.72 5.91
CA MET A 1 23.42 19.80 6.89
C MET A 1 23.62 18.39 6.37
N SER A 2 24.08 17.47 7.19
CA SER A 2 24.23 16.06 6.81
C SER A 2 23.21 15.16 7.51
N VAL A 3 23.06 13.94 6.99
CA VAL A 3 22.29 12.87 7.65
C VAL A 3 22.84 12.60 9.05
N ASP A 4 24.17 12.58 9.22
CA ASP A 4 24.83 12.34 10.51
C ASP A 4 24.49 13.37 11.59
N GLU A 5 24.27 14.64 11.22
CA GLU A 5 23.84 15.67 12.19
C GLU A 5 22.43 15.41 12.71
N ILE A 6 21.53 14.91 11.85
CA ILE A 6 20.14 14.61 12.21
C ILE A 6 20.06 13.32 13.04
N VAL A 7 20.74 12.25 12.60
CA VAL A 7 20.79 10.98 13.33
C VAL A 7 21.37 11.16 14.74
N LYS A 8 22.44 11.96 14.90
CA LYS A 8 23.00 12.28 16.23
C LYS A 8 22.06 13.08 17.14
N LEU A 9 21.17 13.91 16.58
CA LEU A 9 20.16 14.63 17.37
C LEU A 9 19.03 13.70 17.82
N TYR A 10 18.66 12.74 16.98
CA TYR A 10 17.68 11.69 17.26
C TYR A 10 18.19 10.70 18.32
N GLU A 11 19.38 10.13 18.14
CA GLU A 11 20.02 9.23 19.12
C GLU A 11 20.22 9.89 20.49
N ALA A 12 20.53 11.19 20.50
CA ALA A 12 20.67 11.98 21.73
C ALA A 12 19.33 12.45 22.34
N GLN A 13 18.18 12.04 21.79
CA GLN A 13 16.82 12.39 22.23
C GLN A 13 16.56 13.91 22.35
N LYS A 14 17.17 14.71 21.45
CA LYS A 14 17.09 16.18 21.48
C LYS A 14 15.95 16.68 20.58
N HIS A 15 14.72 16.23 20.86
CA HIS A 15 13.55 16.42 20.00
C HIS A 15 13.31 17.90 19.59
N ASP A 16 13.31 18.85 20.54
CA ASP A 16 13.14 20.28 20.22
C ASP A 16 14.19 20.81 19.22
N LYS A 17 15.45 20.37 19.38
CA LYS A 17 16.56 20.78 18.53
C LYS A 17 16.50 20.10 17.16
N LEU A 18 16.02 18.86 17.11
CA LEU A 18 15.74 18.13 15.88
C LEU A 18 14.63 18.84 15.08
N THR A 19 13.45 19.09 15.67
CA THR A 19 12.35 19.81 15.01
C THR A 19 12.77 21.21 14.55
N ALA A 20 13.44 21.99 15.41
CA ALA A 20 13.94 23.32 15.02
C ALA A 20 14.96 23.26 13.87
N LYS A 21 15.83 22.23 13.85
CA LYS A 21 16.81 22.04 12.78
C LYS A 21 16.15 21.64 11.46
N LEU A 22 15.13 20.78 11.48
CA LEU A 22 14.38 20.40 10.29
C LEU A 22 13.60 21.58 9.71
N LYS A 23 12.88 22.35 10.54
CA LYS A 23 12.17 23.57 10.11
C LYS A 23 13.09 24.63 9.51
N ALA A 24 14.37 24.68 9.92
CA ALA A 24 15.35 25.63 9.39
C ALA A 24 15.93 25.25 8.01
N VAL A 25 15.57 24.08 7.44
CA VAL A 25 16.11 23.62 6.16
C VAL A 25 15.05 23.64 5.06
N PRO A 26 15.36 24.18 3.86
CA PRO A 26 14.44 24.15 2.73
C PRO A 26 14.01 22.74 2.35
N LEU A 27 12.71 22.56 2.06
CA LEU A 27 12.10 21.30 1.61
C LEU A 27 12.96 20.57 0.55
N ASN A 28 13.37 21.27 -0.51
CA ASN A 28 14.19 20.69 -1.59
C ASN A 28 15.52 20.09 -1.11
N SER A 29 16.12 20.65 -0.06
CA SER A 29 17.36 20.13 0.55
C SER A 29 17.09 18.89 1.41
N LEU A 30 15.97 18.85 2.15
CA LEU A 30 15.53 17.66 2.88
C LEU A 30 15.19 16.51 1.92
N VAL A 31 14.42 16.80 0.87
CA VAL A 31 14.06 15.86 -0.21
C VAL A 31 15.30 15.30 -0.90
N LYS A 32 16.33 16.12 -1.12
CA LYS A 32 17.62 15.63 -1.62
C LYS A 32 18.30 14.69 -0.62
N LEU A 33 18.42 15.07 0.66
CA LEU A 33 19.03 14.21 1.68
C LEU A 33 18.32 12.86 1.83
N VAL A 34 16.99 12.82 1.68
CA VAL A 34 16.21 11.57 1.69
C VAL A 34 16.51 10.72 0.47
N LYS A 35 16.58 11.30 -0.74
CA LYS A 35 17.03 10.57 -1.94
C LYS A 35 18.45 10.03 -1.79
N ASP A 36 19.37 10.86 -1.31
CA ASP A 36 20.78 10.48 -1.16
C ASP A 36 20.92 9.36 -0.10
N ALA A 37 20.12 9.36 0.97
CA ALA A 37 20.09 8.31 1.99
C ALA A 37 19.44 7.00 1.49
N LEU A 38 18.32 7.07 0.75
CA LEU A 38 17.63 5.90 0.19
C LEU A 38 18.43 5.17 -0.89
N ASN A 39 19.40 5.84 -1.52
CA ASN A 39 20.31 5.25 -2.51
C ASN A 39 21.70 4.89 -1.92
N SER A 40 21.85 4.91 -0.59
CA SER A 40 23.11 4.60 0.09
C SER A 40 23.11 3.17 0.63
N ASP A 41 24.26 2.50 0.54
CA ASP A 41 24.49 1.18 1.16
C ASP A 41 24.43 1.22 2.71
N GLU A 42 24.43 2.41 3.33
CA GLU A 42 24.31 2.60 4.79
C GLU A 42 22.83 2.45 5.26
N HIS A 43 22.21 1.30 4.99
CA HIS A 43 20.78 1.03 5.27
C HIS A 43 20.35 1.36 6.71
N ASP A 44 21.11 0.95 7.74
CA ASP A 44 20.81 1.25 9.15
C ASP A 44 20.75 2.76 9.43
N LYS A 45 21.63 3.53 8.80
CA LYS A 45 21.67 4.99 8.92
C LYS A 45 20.49 5.62 8.19
N CYS A 46 20.08 5.08 7.04
CA CYS A 46 18.87 5.51 6.36
C CYS A 46 17.62 5.24 7.22
N THR A 47 17.48 4.07 7.83
CA THR A 47 16.31 3.79 8.71
C THR A 47 16.27 4.71 9.93
N ASN A 48 17.41 4.95 10.59
CA ASN A 48 17.49 5.91 11.71
C ASN A 48 17.24 7.35 11.27
N PHE A 49 17.66 7.74 10.06
CA PHE A 49 17.38 9.05 9.49
C PHE A 49 15.89 9.25 9.21
N LEU A 50 15.21 8.25 8.64
CA LEU A 50 13.77 8.29 8.43
C LEU A 50 13.02 8.42 9.78
N ARG A 51 13.35 7.59 10.77
CA ARG A 51 12.79 7.69 12.13
C ARG A 51 12.99 9.10 12.75
N ALA A 52 14.15 9.71 12.53
CA ALA A 52 14.43 11.08 12.97
C ALA A 52 13.56 12.13 12.25
N LEU A 53 13.32 12.00 10.94
CA LEU A 53 12.42 12.89 10.20
C LEU A 53 10.98 12.80 10.71
N PHE A 54 10.47 11.57 10.87
CA PHE A 54 9.12 11.33 11.37
C PHE A 54 8.91 11.84 12.80
N GLN A 55 9.86 11.60 13.71
CA GLN A 55 9.80 12.15 15.07
C GLN A 55 9.92 13.68 15.08
N GLY A 56 10.72 14.27 14.18
CA GLY A 56 10.81 15.73 14.07
C GLY A 56 9.53 16.38 13.55
N TRP A 57 8.75 15.66 12.74
CA TRP A 57 7.42 16.05 12.22
C TRP A 57 6.30 15.97 13.26
N GLU A 58 6.37 15.07 14.24
CA GLU A 58 5.36 14.90 15.30
C GLU A 58 4.93 16.21 15.99
N ASN A 59 5.83 17.20 16.05
CA ASN A 59 5.60 18.52 16.65
C ASN A 59 5.55 19.67 15.62
N ALA A 60 5.31 19.36 14.34
CA ALA A 60 5.52 20.28 13.22
C ALA A 60 4.60 20.01 12.01
N PRO A 61 3.31 20.42 12.06
CA PRO A 61 2.37 20.22 10.95
C PRO A 61 2.84 20.83 9.62
N ASP A 62 3.63 21.91 9.68
CA ASP A 62 4.27 22.56 8.52
C ASP A 62 5.17 21.61 7.69
N LEU A 63 5.54 20.44 8.22
CA LEU A 63 6.36 19.43 7.53
C LEU A 63 5.54 18.34 6.81
N SER A 64 4.20 18.42 6.79
CA SER A 64 3.33 17.45 6.07
C SER A 64 3.76 17.26 4.60
N GLU A 65 4.06 18.34 3.86
CA GLU A 65 4.57 18.26 2.47
C GLU A 65 5.90 17.49 2.37
N VAL A 66 6.79 17.63 3.36
CA VAL A 66 8.04 16.86 3.45
C VAL A 66 7.69 15.37 3.59
N ILE A 67 6.75 15.05 4.46
CA ILE A 67 6.38 13.68 4.82
C ILE A 67 5.70 12.95 3.66
N VAL A 68 4.71 13.57 3.02
CA VAL A 68 4.11 13.03 1.77
C VAL A 68 5.20 12.82 0.71
N THR A 69 6.18 13.73 0.62
CA THR A 69 7.32 13.55 -0.29
C THR A 69 8.23 12.39 0.13
N VAL A 70 8.49 12.18 1.42
CA VAL A 70 9.23 11.00 1.93
C VAL A 70 8.51 9.71 1.54
N TYR A 71 7.20 9.60 1.79
CA TYR A 71 6.39 8.46 1.36
C TYR A 71 6.51 8.21 -0.15
N LYS A 72 6.35 9.26 -0.99
CA LYS A 72 6.52 9.17 -2.45
C LYS A 72 7.92 8.69 -2.88
N LEU A 73 8.98 9.03 -2.15
CA LEU A 73 10.33 8.55 -2.44
C LEU A 73 10.52 7.08 -2.04
N CYS A 74 10.08 6.71 -0.84
CA CYS A 74 10.15 5.33 -0.38
C CYS A 74 9.31 4.38 -1.25
N LEU A 75 8.13 4.82 -1.71
CA LEU A 75 7.29 4.08 -2.66
C LEU A 75 8.03 3.77 -3.96
N LYS A 76 8.83 4.70 -4.50
CA LYS A 76 9.64 4.45 -5.71
C LYS A 76 10.71 3.38 -5.49
N VAL A 77 11.35 3.37 -4.32
CA VAL A 77 12.30 2.30 -3.95
C VAL A 77 11.57 0.96 -3.85
N LEU A 78 10.42 0.91 -3.19
CA LEU A 78 9.60 -0.30 -3.06
C LEU A 78 9.06 -0.82 -4.40
N GLN A 79 8.77 0.06 -5.36
CA GLN A 79 8.34 -0.28 -6.72
C GLN A 79 9.47 -0.86 -7.57
N GLN A 80 10.71 -0.37 -7.41
CA GLN A 80 11.87 -0.78 -8.19
C GLN A 80 12.58 -2.03 -7.65
N ALA A 81 12.30 -2.42 -6.40
CA ALA A 81 12.96 -3.55 -5.76
C ALA A 81 12.54 -4.91 -6.32
N SER A 82 13.48 -5.67 -6.88
CA SER A 82 13.26 -7.03 -7.40
C SER A 82 13.37 -8.13 -6.32
N ALA A 83 14.37 -8.10 -5.43
CA ALA A 83 14.53 -9.07 -4.34
C ALA A 83 13.83 -8.65 -3.03
N GLU A 84 13.54 -9.60 -2.14
CA GLU A 84 13.27 -9.30 -0.73
C GLU A 84 14.58 -8.95 -0.02
N ASP A 85 14.61 -7.82 0.67
CA ASP A 85 15.73 -7.35 1.48
C ASP A 85 15.16 -6.92 2.85
N SER A 86 15.87 -7.29 3.92
CA SER A 86 15.73 -6.73 5.27
C SER A 86 15.43 -5.23 5.29
N PHE A 87 16.14 -4.42 4.50
CA PHE A 87 15.96 -2.98 4.44
C PHE A 87 14.57 -2.58 3.93
N LEU A 88 14.02 -3.30 2.96
CA LEU A 88 12.68 -3.03 2.42
C LEU A 88 11.59 -3.41 3.44
N ILE A 89 11.83 -4.47 4.22
CA ILE A 89 10.95 -4.88 5.32
C ILE A 89 10.95 -3.80 6.42
N ASP A 90 12.12 -3.30 6.81
CA ASP A 90 12.25 -2.20 7.78
C ASP A 90 11.64 -0.90 7.26
N LEU A 91 11.80 -0.61 5.96
CA LEU A 91 11.20 0.56 5.31
C LEU A 91 9.67 0.50 5.34
N ILE A 92 9.07 -0.63 4.97
CA ILE A 92 7.62 -0.85 5.09
C ILE A 92 7.17 -0.75 6.56
N SER A 93 7.94 -1.33 7.49
CA SER A 93 7.63 -1.31 8.93
C SER A 93 7.58 0.13 9.47
N ILE A 94 8.57 0.97 9.13
CA ILE A 94 8.59 2.39 9.50
C ILE A 94 7.38 3.11 8.90
N LEU A 95 7.13 2.98 7.59
CA LEU A 95 6.02 3.67 6.93
C LEU A 95 4.65 3.24 7.47
N ASN A 96 4.48 1.97 7.83
CA ASN A 96 3.25 1.43 8.42
C ASN A 96 3.02 1.90 9.86
N HIS A 97 4.09 2.09 10.64
CA HIS A 97 4.01 2.68 11.98
C HIS A 97 3.60 4.16 11.89
N GLU A 98 4.19 4.90 10.95
CA GLU A 98 4.01 6.33 10.80
C GLU A 98 2.70 6.72 10.11
N ALA A 99 2.09 5.80 9.35
CA ALA A 99 0.86 6.05 8.59
C ALA A 99 -0.30 6.53 9.47
N VAL A 100 -0.36 6.07 10.73
CA VAL A 100 -1.39 6.45 11.72
C VAL A 100 -1.33 7.94 12.09
N ARG A 101 -0.18 8.60 11.87
CA ARG A 101 0.02 10.04 12.16
C ARG A 101 -0.30 10.97 10.98
N LEU A 102 -0.61 10.44 9.80
CA LEU A 102 -0.89 11.23 8.60
C LEU A 102 -2.23 11.95 8.69
N ALA A 103 -2.30 13.16 8.11
CA ALA A 103 -3.57 13.87 7.96
C ALA A 103 -4.45 13.18 6.90
N THR A 104 -5.77 13.33 7.00
CA THR A 104 -6.71 12.70 6.05
C THR A 104 -6.44 13.07 4.59
N ALA A 105 -6.01 14.31 4.32
CA ALA A 105 -5.64 14.74 2.97
C ALA A 105 -4.40 13.99 2.45
N ASP A 106 -3.36 13.86 3.27
CA ASP A 106 -2.12 13.14 2.96
C ASP A 106 -2.39 11.65 2.70
N LEU A 107 -3.27 11.04 3.50
CA LEU A 107 -3.73 9.66 3.30
C LEU A 107 -4.47 9.47 1.97
N VAL A 108 -5.41 10.38 1.65
CA VAL A 108 -6.15 10.34 0.38
C VAL A 108 -5.20 10.52 -0.81
N GLU A 109 -4.23 11.45 -0.73
CA GLU A 109 -3.25 11.65 -1.79
C GLU A 109 -2.40 10.39 -2.03
N LEU A 110 -1.88 9.78 -0.96
CA LEU A 110 -1.07 8.55 -1.05
C LEU A 110 -1.89 7.36 -1.57
N CYS A 111 -3.12 7.18 -1.10
CA CYS A 111 -4.04 6.17 -1.63
C CYS A 111 -4.34 6.40 -3.12
N SER A 112 -4.50 7.65 -3.55
CA SER A 112 -4.77 8.01 -4.96
C SER A 112 -3.56 7.74 -5.87
N ILE A 113 -2.34 8.01 -5.39
CA ILE A 113 -1.10 7.66 -6.10
C ILE A 113 -0.99 6.14 -6.29
N LEU A 114 -1.25 5.38 -5.22
CA LEU A 114 -1.16 3.91 -5.25
C LEU A 114 -2.28 3.28 -6.10
N LEU A 115 -3.48 3.84 -6.07
CA LEU A 115 -4.59 3.44 -6.95
C LEU A 115 -4.23 3.67 -8.43
N ASN A 116 -3.65 4.82 -8.77
CA ASN A 116 -3.17 5.10 -10.12
C ASN A 116 -2.07 4.12 -10.59
N MET A 117 -1.20 3.64 -9.69
CA MET A 117 -0.24 2.58 -10.02
C MET A 117 -0.94 1.26 -10.38
N ILE A 118 -2.04 0.90 -9.71
CA ILE A 118 -2.86 -0.28 -10.08
C ILE A 118 -3.50 -0.06 -11.45
N HIS A 119 -4.10 1.12 -11.68
CA HIS A 119 -4.77 1.47 -12.94
C HIS A 119 -3.79 1.43 -14.14
N ASN A 120 -2.54 1.84 -13.93
CA ASN A 120 -1.48 1.84 -14.94
C ASN A 120 -0.77 0.47 -15.11
N ALA A 121 -1.23 -0.59 -14.46
CA ALA A 121 -0.58 -1.91 -14.42
C ALA A 121 0.84 -1.92 -13.78
N GLU A 122 1.20 -0.91 -12.99
CA GLU A 122 2.53 -0.72 -12.38
C GLU A 122 2.69 -1.42 -11.01
N VAL A 123 2.02 -2.55 -10.80
CA VAL A 123 2.02 -3.26 -9.51
C VAL A 123 3.35 -3.99 -9.26
N GLY A 124 3.95 -4.58 -10.30
CA GLY A 124 5.21 -5.33 -10.21
C GLY A 124 5.15 -6.47 -9.18
N GLU A 125 6.23 -6.62 -8.40
CA GLU A 125 6.36 -7.57 -7.27
C GLU A 125 5.44 -7.25 -6.07
N GLY A 126 4.59 -6.21 -6.14
CA GLY A 126 3.56 -5.93 -5.15
C GLY A 126 4.05 -5.58 -3.73
N LYS A 127 5.34 -5.36 -3.50
CA LYS A 127 5.92 -5.12 -2.15
C LYS A 127 5.30 -3.92 -1.44
N TRP A 128 4.98 -2.87 -2.19
CA TRP A 128 4.32 -1.67 -1.70
C TRP A 128 2.84 -1.91 -1.32
N LEU A 129 2.20 -3.02 -1.73
CA LEU A 129 0.81 -3.31 -1.39
C LEU A 129 0.60 -3.46 0.12
N LYS A 130 1.61 -3.93 0.87
CA LYS A 130 1.57 -3.99 2.35
C LYS A 130 1.48 -2.62 3.03
N LEU A 131 1.90 -1.56 2.33
CA LEU A 131 1.72 -0.18 2.75
C LEU A 131 0.36 0.36 2.30
N PHE A 132 -0.07 0.02 1.08
CA PHE A 132 -1.39 0.38 0.58
C PHE A 132 -2.54 -0.15 1.46
N THR A 133 -2.50 -1.42 1.85
CA THR A 133 -3.48 -2.01 2.76
C THR A 133 -3.49 -1.31 4.12
N LYS A 134 -2.31 -0.92 4.64
CA LYS A 134 -2.20 -0.16 5.88
C LYS A 134 -2.77 1.25 5.77
N LEU A 135 -2.53 1.95 4.66
CA LEU A 135 -3.11 3.28 4.41
C LEU A 135 -4.65 3.21 4.37
N LEU A 136 -5.22 2.19 3.71
CA LEU A 136 -6.67 1.95 3.72
C LEU A 136 -7.20 1.62 5.12
N GLU A 137 -6.50 0.79 5.90
CA GLU A 137 -6.85 0.49 7.30
C GLU A 137 -6.88 1.76 8.16
N VAL A 138 -5.92 2.67 7.98
CA VAL A 138 -5.88 3.95 8.71
C VAL A 138 -6.99 4.90 8.24
N VAL A 139 -7.28 4.98 6.94
CA VAL A 139 -8.38 5.81 6.43
C VAL A 139 -9.73 5.33 6.94
N ASP A 140 -9.96 4.02 7.04
CA ASP A 140 -11.20 3.41 7.55
C ASP A 140 -11.62 3.94 8.94
N LEU A 141 -10.63 4.34 9.76
CA LEU A 141 -10.84 4.89 11.11
C LEU A 141 -11.30 6.36 11.12
N HIS A 142 -11.22 7.07 10.00
CA HIS A 142 -11.55 8.50 9.93
C HIS A 142 -13.04 8.74 9.67
N THR A 143 -13.64 9.73 10.33
CA THR A 143 -15.08 10.05 10.20
C THR A 143 -15.40 11.07 9.12
N GLY A 144 -14.40 11.80 8.61
CA GLY A 144 -14.55 12.82 7.58
C GLY A 144 -13.38 12.83 6.61
N VAL A 145 -13.59 12.24 5.45
CA VAL A 145 -12.66 12.14 4.32
C VAL A 145 -13.22 12.96 3.16
N ARG A 146 -12.36 13.74 2.49
CA ARG A 146 -12.68 14.48 1.26
C ARG A 146 -11.74 14.02 0.16
N TYR A 147 -12.28 13.74 -1.02
CA TYR A 147 -11.53 13.34 -2.21
C TYR A 147 -12.24 13.87 -3.48
N ASP A 148 -11.58 13.79 -4.64
CA ASP A 148 -12.01 14.51 -5.85
C ASP A 148 -13.43 14.19 -6.36
N LYS A 149 -14.00 13.03 -6.01
CA LYS A 149 -15.37 12.63 -6.40
C LYS A 149 -16.42 12.88 -5.30
N SER A 150 -16.06 13.50 -4.17
CA SER A 150 -16.99 13.81 -3.06
C SER A 150 -17.18 15.32 -2.89
N GLU A 151 -18.42 15.80 -3.08
CA GLU A 151 -18.79 17.20 -2.77
C GLU A 151 -18.76 17.46 -1.25
N ASP A 152 -19.30 16.52 -0.48
CA ASP A 152 -19.35 16.52 0.99
C ASP A 152 -18.37 15.51 1.62
N PRO A 153 -17.95 15.69 2.89
CA PRO A 153 -17.13 14.70 3.60
C PRO A 153 -17.86 13.35 3.73
N VAL A 154 -17.19 12.28 3.31
CA VAL A 154 -17.63 10.89 3.49
C VAL A 154 -16.92 10.24 4.68
N THR A 155 -17.40 9.09 5.15
CA THR A 155 -16.66 8.30 6.15
C THR A 155 -15.47 7.57 5.53
N GLY A 156 -14.50 7.19 6.37
CA GLY A 156 -13.38 6.34 6.01
C GLY A 156 -13.81 5.04 5.34
N ALA A 157 -14.83 4.38 5.88
CA ALA A 157 -15.44 3.19 5.30
C ALA A 157 -16.03 3.42 3.91
N GLN A 158 -16.69 4.56 3.67
CA GLN A 158 -17.21 4.92 2.35
C GLN A 158 -16.09 5.21 1.35
N TYR A 159 -15.00 5.85 1.77
CA TYR A 159 -13.82 6.03 0.91
C TYR A 159 -13.09 4.70 0.63
N LYS A 160 -12.93 3.83 1.63
CA LYS A 160 -12.38 2.48 1.47
C LYS A 160 -13.19 1.67 0.45
N HIS A 161 -14.51 1.65 0.59
CA HIS A 161 -15.42 1.03 -0.38
C HIS A 161 -15.24 1.60 -1.79
N HIS A 162 -15.16 2.93 -1.93
CA HIS A 162 -14.88 3.56 -3.23
C HIS A 162 -13.57 3.05 -3.85
N VAL A 163 -12.48 3.01 -3.08
CA VAL A 163 -11.18 2.53 -3.58
C VAL A 163 -11.24 1.04 -3.96
N ILE A 164 -11.94 0.20 -3.20
CA ILE A 164 -12.15 -1.21 -3.53
C ILE A 164 -12.90 -1.35 -4.86
N CYS A 165 -13.97 -0.57 -5.06
CA CYS A 165 -14.74 -0.54 -6.32
C CYS A 165 -13.88 -0.11 -7.52
N GLU A 166 -13.04 0.92 -7.40
CA GLU A 166 -12.14 1.36 -8.46
C GLU A 166 -11.12 0.27 -8.83
N ILE A 167 -10.47 -0.36 -7.84
CA ILE A 167 -9.54 -1.48 -8.06
C ILE A 167 -10.24 -2.64 -8.78
N CYS A 168 -11.42 -3.03 -8.31
CA CYS A 168 -12.17 -4.15 -8.89
C CYS A 168 -12.74 -3.83 -10.28
N SER A 169 -12.97 -2.55 -10.60
CA SER A 169 -13.38 -2.14 -11.96
C SER A 169 -12.27 -2.29 -13.00
N CYS A 170 -11.00 -2.13 -12.59
CA CYS A 170 -9.86 -2.17 -13.50
C CYS A 170 -9.43 -3.58 -13.92
N THR A 171 -8.79 -3.71 -15.08
CA THR A 171 -8.19 -4.99 -15.51
C THR A 171 -6.91 -5.24 -14.75
N TRP A 172 -6.74 -6.40 -14.12
CA TRP A 172 -5.55 -6.72 -13.35
C TRP A 172 -4.52 -7.44 -14.25
N PRO A 173 -3.23 -7.07 -14.20
CA PRO A 173 -2.20 -7.83 -14.91
C PRO A 173 -2.09 -9.25 -14.34
N THR A 174 -1.91 -10.24 -15.22
CA THR A 174 -1.74 -11.66 -14.87
C THR A 174 -0.64 -11.86 -13.82
N ASP A 175 0.46 -11.14 -13.98
CA ASP A 175 1.68 -11.28 -13.18
C ASP A 175 1.51 -10.66 -11.78
N SER A 176 0.55 -9.76 -11.64
CA SER A 176 0.24 -9.03 -10.40
C SER A 176 -1.03 -9.52 -9.71
N VAL A 177 -1.84 -10.37 -10.36
CA VAL A 177 -3.13 -10.83 -9.86
C VAL A 177 -3.02 -11.57 -8.51
N VAL A 178 -1.95 -12.35 -8.32
CA VAL A 178 -1.68 -13.11 -7.09
C VAL A 178 -1.29 -12.17 -5.95
N HIS A 179 -0.50 -11.14 -6.27
CA HIS A 179 -0.08 -10.10 -5.32
C HIS A 179 -1.27 -9.26 -4.85
N LEU A 180 -2.14 -8.84 -5.77
CA LEU A 180 -3.39 -8.13 -5.46
C LEU A 180 -4.34 -9.01 -4.62
N ALA A 181 -4.57 -10.26 -5.03
CA ALA A 181 -5.41 -11.21 -4.29
C ALA A 181 -4.89 -11.47 -2.86
N ASN A 182 -3.58 -11.52 -2.67
CA ASN A 182 -2.98 -11.62 -1.34
C ASN A 182 -3.17 -10.33 -0.52
N ALA A 183 -3.00 -9.15 -1.13
CA ALA A 183 -3.18 -7.86 -0.44
C ALA A 183 -4.61 -7.69 0.11
N PHE A 184 -5.64 -8.13 -0.61
CA PHE A 184 -7.02 -8.11 -0.11
C PHE A 184 -7.22 -8.94 1.18
N LYS A 185 -6.36 -9.92 1.48
CA LYS A 185 -6.42 -10.67 2.76
C LYS A 185 -6.06 -9.82 3.98
N ASP A 186 -5.34 -8.71 3.78
CA ASP A 186 -4.90 -7.81 4.83
C ASP A 186 -5.84 -6.59 4.97
N ILE A 187 -6.89 -6.50 4.15
CA ILE A 187 -7.95 -5.50 4.24
C ILE A 187 -9.15 -6.10 5.00
N LYS A 188 -9.71 -5.35 5.96
CA LYS A 188 -11.02 -5.66 6.54
C LYS A 188 -12.13 -5.27 5.56
N LEU A 189 -12.64 -6.26 4.83
CA LEU A 189 -13.76 -6.12 3.90
C LEU A 189 -15.09 -6.20 4.65
N GLU A 190 -16.02 -5.30 4.36
CA GLU A 190 -17.42 -5.47 4.74
C GLU A 190 -18.13 -6.44 3.77
N ALA A 191 -19.37 -6.84 4.06
CA ALA A 191 -20.06 -7.89 3.30
C ALA A 191 -20.21 -7.57 1.79
N GLU A 192 -20.45 -6.31 1.46
CA GLU A 192 -20.56 -5.81 0.07
C GLU A 192 -19.19 -5.79 -0.62
N ASP A 193 -18.16 -5.24 0.03
CA ASP A 193 -16.78 -5.25 -0.47
C ASP A 193 -16.28 -6.69 -0.72
N ALA A 194 -16.64 -7.62 0.17
CA ALA A 194 -16.27 -9.03 0.07
C ALA A 194 -16.88 -9.71 -1.17
N ASP A 195 -18.14 -9.40 -1.50
CA ASP A 195 -18.81 -9.92 -2.70
C ASP A 195 -18.18 -9.37 -3.99
N ILE A 196 -17.89 -8.06 -4.02
CA ILE A 196 -17.22 -7.38 -5.13
C ILE A 196 -15.83 -7.98 -5.39
N VAL A 197 -15.02 -8.13 -4.34
CA VAL A 197 -13.65 -8.67 -4.45
C VAL A 197 -13.66 -10.16 -4.83
N VAL A 198 -14.53 -10.99 -4.22
CA VAL A 198 -14.60 -12.42 -4.56
C VAL A 198 -15.11 -12.64 -5.97
N THR A 199 -16.11 -11.88 -6.41
CA THR A 199 -16.59 -11.92 -7.81
C THR A 199 -15.47 -11.53 -8.78
N LYS A 200 -14.78 -10.42 -8.50
CA LYS A 200 -13.63 -9.99 -9.32
C LYS A 200 -12.54 -11.07 -9.41
N LEU A 201 -12.21 -11.73 -8.30
CA LEU A 201 -11.21 -12.80 -8.28
C LEU A 201 -11.66 -14.03 -9.08
N LEU A 202 -12.95 -14.38 -9.02
CA LEU A 202 -13.51 -15.47 -9.82
C LEU A 202 -13.46 -15.18 -11.32
N ASP A 203 -13.76 -13.94 -11.73
CA ASP A 203 -13.70 -13.53 -13.14
C ASP A 203 -12.28 -13.63 -13.72
N GLN A 204 -11.25 -13.38 -12.90
CA GLN A 204 -9.85 -13.51 -13.33
C GLN A 204 -9.40 -14.96 -13.57
N LEU A 205 -10.08 -15.98 -13.02
CA LEU A 205 -9.70 -17.40 -13.24
C LEU A 205 -9.61 -17.73 -14.74
N GLY A 206 -10.49 -17.14 -15.56
CA GLY A 206 -10.55 -17.37 -17.01
C GLY A 206 -9.33 -16.88 -17.81
N SER A 207 -8.52 -15.98 -17.25
CA SER A 207 -7.35 -15.39 -17.92
C SER A 207 -6.00 -15.94 -17.44
N LEU A 208 -5.97 -16.87 -16.50
CA LEU A 208 -4.73 -17.37 -15.91
C LEU A 208 -4.18 -18.60 -16.62
N GLU A 209 -2.86 -18.64 -16.77
CA GLU A 209 -2.15 -19.85 -17.15
C GLU A 209 -2.33 -20.95 -16.10
N SER A 210 -2.35 -22.22 -16.54
CA SER A 210 -2.62 -23.37 -15.67
C SER A 210 -1.64 -23.52 -14.50
N GLN A 211 -0.42 -22.96 -14.62
CA GLN A 211 0.58 -22.95 -13.54
C GLN A 211 0.27 -21.94 -12.43
N LEU A 212 -0.45 -20.85 -12.75
CA LEU A 212 -0.86 -19.82 -11.78
C LEU A 212 -2.17 -20.16 -11.08
N LEU A 213 -3.00 -21.05 -11.65
CA LEU A 213 -4.28 -21.46 -11.04
C LEU A 213 -4.13 -22.01 -9.60
N PRO A 214 -3.23 -22.97 -9.28
CA PRO A 214 -3.11 -23.49 -7.92
C PRO A 214 -2.76 -22.44 -6.84
N PRO A 215 -1.71 -21.60 -6.96
CA PRO A 215 -1.44 -20.58 -5.97
C PRO A 215 -2.55 -19.51 -5.93
N TYR A 216 -3.17 -19.19 -7.06
CA TYR A 216 -4.26 -18.22 -7.11
C TYR A 216 -5.52 -18.70 -6.39
N VAL A 217 -5.94 -19.96 -6.62
CA VAL A 217 -7.06 -20.60 -5.90
C VAL A 217 -6.79 -20.65 -4.40
N TYR A 218 -5.54 -20.90 -3.97
CA TYR A 218 -5.16 -20.80 -2.56
C TYR A 218 -5.29 -19.37 -2.01
N GLN A 219 -4.96 -18.33 -2.79
CA GLN A 219 -5.21 -16.95 -2.37
C GLN A 219 -6.71 -16.67 -2.23
N LEU A 220 -7.51 -17.00 -3.24
CA LEU A 220 -8.96 -16.83 -3.23
C LEU A 220 -9.64 -17.55 -2.06
N LEU A 221 -9.36 -18.84 -1.82
CA LEU A 221 -9.97 -19.59 -0.71
C LEU A 221 -9.56 -19.04 0.66
N GLY A 222 -8.31 -18.59 0.81
CA GLY A 222 -7.84 -17.94 2.03
C GLY A 222 -8.53 -16.60 2.30
N LEU A 223 -8.84 -15.82 1.26
CA LEU A 223 -9.64 -14.60 1.39
C LEU A 223 -11.09 -14.93 1.73
N ALA A 224 -11.71 -15.82 0.95
CA ALA A 224 -13.10 -16.23 1.12
C ALA A 224 -13.39 -16.79 2.53
N THR A 225 -12.40 -17.46 3.14
CA THR A 225 -12.47 -17.92 4.54
C THR A 225 -12.45 -16.75 5.53
N LYS A 226 -11.65 -15.71 5.29
CA LYS A 226 -11.59 -14.50 6.13
C LYS A 226 -12.88 -13.66 6.04
N CYS A 227 -13.47 -13.54 4.85
CA CYS A 227 -14.66 -12.69 4.62
C CYS A 227 -16.00 -13.44 4.58
N GLY A 228 -16.02 -14.75 4.85
CA GLY A 228 -17.25 -15.56 4.93
C GLY A 228 -17.85 -16.02 3.58
N GLN A 229 -17.17 -15.77 2.47
CA GLN A 229 -17.62 -16.04 1.09
C GLN A 229 -17.20 -17.43 0.55
N VAL A 230 -16.94 -18.40 1.42
CA VAL A 230 -16.38 -19.72 1.05
C VAL A 230 -17.26 -20.47 0.06
N GLU A 231 -18.59 -20.44 0.22
CA GLU A 231 -19.50 -21.13 -0.71
C GLU A 231 -19.44 -20.53 -2.12
N THR A 232 -19.50 -19.20 -2.22
CA THR A 232 -19.40 -18.44 -3.48
C THR A 232 -18.10 -18.77 -4.21
N ALA A 233 -16.97 -18.72 -3.48
CA ALA A 233 -15.66 -19.07 -4.03
C ALA A 233 -15.60 -20.52 -4.53
N LEU A 234 -16.03 -21.50 -3.73
CA LEU A 234 -16.03 -22.91 -4.11
C LEU A 234 -16.91 -23.18 -5.35
N ARG A 235 -18.11 -22.59 -5.41
CA ARG A 235 -19.01 -22.72 -6.58
C ARG A 235 -18.39 -22.13 -7.85
N GLY A 236 -17.77 -20.95 -7.74
CA GLY A 236 -17.10 -20.29 -8.87
C GLY A 236 -15.89 -21.08 -9.37
N ILE A 237 -15.05 -21.58 -8.46
CA ILE A 237 -13.89 -22.44 -8.80
C ILE A 237 -14.36 -23.72 -9.49
N LEU A 238 -15.36 -24.43 -8.94
CA LEU A 238 -15.89 -25.65 -9.54
C LEU A 238 -16.45 -25.40 -10.95
N LYS A 239 -17.24 -24.34 -11.12
CA LYS A 239 -17.78 -23.93 -12.43
C LYS A 239 -16.66 -23.68 -13.45
N HIS A 240 -15.60 -22.96 -13.04
CA HIS A 240 -14.47 -22.69 -13.91
C HIS A 240 -13.76 -23.98 -14.37
N PHE A 241 -13.46 -24.91 -13.45
CA PHE A 241 -12.82 -26.18 -13.81
C PHE A 241 -13.73 -27.10 -14.66
N MET A 242 -15.04 -27.13 -14.42
CA MET A 242 -15.98 -27.84 -15.28
C MET A 242 -15.96 -27.29 -16.72
N THR A 243 -15.98 -25.97 -16.90
CA THR A 243 -15.87 -25.34 -18.23
C THR A 243 -14.50 -25.53 -18.88
N LEU A 244 -13.44 -25.82 -18.13
CA LEU A 244 -12.16 -26.25 -18.71
C LEU A 244 -12.22 -27.70 -19.18
N ASP A 245 -12.79 -28.61 -18.37
CA ASP A 245 -12.93 -30.03 -18.68
C ASP A 245 -13.77 -30.27 -19.95
N GLU A 246 -14.87 -29.52 -20.11
CA GLU A 246 -15.68 -29.48 -21.34
C GLU A 246 -14.82 -29.10 -22.56
N LYS A 247 -14.02 -28.03 -22.47
CA LYS A 247 -13.15 -27.56 -23.57
C LYS A 247 -12.04 -28.55 -23.95
N PHE A 248 -11.52 -29.33 -23.00
CA PHE A 248 -10.54 -30.38 -23.27
C PHE A 248 -11.18 -31.70 -23.75
N SER A 249 -12.48 -31.89 -23.52
CA SER A 249 -13.24 -33.04 -24.02
C SER A 249 -13.68 -32.87 -25.48
N ASP A 250 -13.86 -31.62 -25.92
CA ASP A 250 -14.23 -31.23 -27.29
C ASP A 250 -13.02 -30.97 -28.23
N SER A 251 -11.78 -31.18 -27.77
CA SER A 251 -10.52 -30.88 -28.49
C SER A 251 -9.71 -32.10 -28.90
#